data_AF-A0A3D0CBX1-F1
#
_entry.id   AF-A0A3D0CBX1-F1
#
_cell.length_a   1.000
_cell.length_b   1.000
_cell.length_c   1.000
_cell.angle_alpha   90.00
_cell.angle_beta   90.00
_cell.angle_gamma   90.00
#
_symmetry.space_group_name_H-M   'P 1'
#
loop_
_entity.id
_entity.type
_entity.pdbx_description
1 polymer ?
#
loop_
_entity_poly.entity_id
_entity_poly.type
_entity_poly.pdbx_seq_one_letter_code
_entity_poly.pdbx_strand_id
1 'polypeptide(L)'
;VLAAISAKVCKPVTVYLLARFWFLLPSNIDLNRLNNQYPLLTIDAQSFHTSKGKEADYVIIVGLKKGAHGFPSEKVTPALNEALLAKKEKFPYAEERRLFYVALTRAKDRVYIIADMTESNPFVKELVNDHQIELNEFECTATQSLVNDLYCLACKTGLLKKRTGRFGTFYACSNSPRCEHKEKPCAKCDSPMTRKRYPGFKACLNDLCKSLIPTCSLCDAEMVLRTSKKGEFWGCRNYKGNEPMSCKNGVDNANVNWPELVS
;
A
#
# COMPACT_ATOMS: atom_id res chain seq x y z
N VAL A 1 11.88 8.50 -4.71
CA VAL A 1 13.09 8.64 -3.87
C VAL A 1 14.25 9.25 -4.64
N LEU A 2 14.96 8.53 -5.52
CA LEU A 2 16.15 9.06 -6.22
C LEU A 2 15.91 10.38 -6.96
N ALA A 3 14.83 10.48 -7.74
CA ALA A 3 14.47 11.73 -8.42
C ALA A 3 14.27 12.92 -7.45
N ALA A 4 13.66 12.67 -6.29
CA ALA A 4 13.44 13.69 -5.28
C ALA A 4 14.74 14.08 -4.55
N ILE A 5 15.66 13.14 -4.32
CA ILE A 5 17.01 13.48 -3.84
C ILE A 5 17.71 14.35 -4.89
N SER A 6 17.71 13.92 -6.16
CA SER A 6 18.33 14.65 -7.27
C SER A 6 17.78 16.06 -7.45
N ALA A 7 16.49 16.30 -7.17
CA ALA A 7 15.88 17.62 -7.24
C ALA A 7 16.26 18.54 -6.06
N LYS A 8 16.64 17.97 -4.91
CA LYS A 8 17.03 18.72 -3.70
C LYS A 8 18.52 19.08 -3.68
N VAL A 9 19.38 18.29 -4.34
CA VAL A 9 20.83 18.47 -4.27
C VAL A 9 21.34 19.41 -5.36
N CYS A 10 22.25 20.31 -4.97
CA CYS A 10 22.93 21.25 -5.88
C CYS A 10 24.43 20.92 -6.06
N LYS A 11 24.91 19.82 -5.46
CA LYS A 11 26.29 19.34 -5.51
C LYS A 11 26.31 17.81 -5.64
N PRO A 12 27.40 17.20 -6.13
CA PRO A 12 27.54 15.75 -6.14
C PRO A 12 27.40 15.17 -4.73
N VAL A 13 26.56 14.15 -4.59
CA VAL A 13 26.34 13.43 -3.33
C VAL A 13 26.39 11.92 -3.56
N THR A 14 26.65 11.19 -2.48
CA THR A 14 26.71 9.73 -2.45
C THR A 14 25.38 9.14 -1.98
N VAL A 15 24.91 8.10 -2.67
CA VAL A 15 23.67 7.39 -2.33
C VAL A 15 23.94 5.89 -2.27
N TYR A 16 23.65 5.26 -1.13
CA TYR A 16 23.72 3.81 -1.00
C TYR A 16 22.35 3.15 -1.06
N LEU A 17 22.21 2.15 -1.94
CA LEU A 17 21.11 1.21 -1.94
C LEU A 17 21.50 0.01 -1.07
N LEU A 18 20.84 -0.14 0.08
CA LEU A 18 21.17 -1.17 1.05
C LEU A 18 20.07 -2.23 1.17
N ALA A 19 20.48 -3.50 1.24
CA ALA A 19 19.58 -4.62 1.53
C ALA A 19 20.27 -5.67 2.41
N ARG A 20 19.50 -6.55 3.05
CA ARG A 20 20.06 -7.66 3.83
C ARG A 20 20.85 -8.65 2.98
N PHE A 21 20.36 -8.91 1.78
CA PHE A 21 20.94 -9.87 0.84
C PHE A 21 21.15 -9.22 -0.52
N TRP A 22 22.25 -9.57 -1.18
CA TRP A 22 22.65 -8.95 -2.44
C TRP A 22 21.66 -9.19 -3.58
N PHE A 23 20.94 -10.32 -3.60
CA PHE A 23 19.97 -10.64 -4.66
C PHE A 23 18.72 -9.74 -4.62
N LEU A 24 18.55 -8.93 -3.57
CA LEU A 24 17.51 -7.91 -3.47
C LEU A 24 17.97 -6.54 -4.00
N LEU A 25 19.25 -6.42 -4.36
CA LEU A 25 19.83 -5.20 -4.90
C LEU A 25 19.73 -5.17 -6.43
N PRO A 26 19.74 -3.98 -7.04
CA PRO A 26 19.75 -3.84 -8.49
C PRO A 26 20.98 -4.50 -9.13
N SER A 27 20.83 -4.92 -10.39
CA SER A 27 21.96 -5.39 -11.18
C SER A 27 22.96 -4.26 -11.47
N ASN A 28 24.21 -4.60 -11.82
CA ASN A 28 25.19 -3.60 -12.26
C ASN A 28 24.71 -2.80 -13.48
N ILE A 29 23.91 -3.42 -14.36
CA ILE A 29 23.31 -2.75 -15.52
C ILE A 29 22.30 -1.69 -15.05
N ASP A 30 21.45 -2.02 -14.08
CA ASP A 30 20.50 -1.08 -13.49
C ASP A 30 21.21 0.05 -12.75
N LEU A 31 22.28 -0.25 -12.01
CA LEU A 31 23.08 0.76 -11.32
C LEU A 31 23.74 1.74 -12.29
N ASN A 32 24.33 1.25 -13.38
CA ASN A 32 24.90 2.11 -14.41
C ASN A 32 23.83 3.00 -15.05
N ARG A 33 22.65 2.44 -15.35
CA ARG A 33 21.52 3.21 -15.86
C ARG A 33 21.08 4.29 -14.87
N LEU A 34 21.01 3.99 -13.59
CA LEU A 34 20.63 4.95 -12.55
C LEU A 34 21.67 6.07 -12.40
N ASN A 35 22.96 5.74 -12.37
CA ASN A 35 24.03 6.76 -12.30
C ASN A 35 24.00 7.68 -13.54
N ASN A 36 23.78 7.13 -14.74
CA ASN A 36 23.64 7.93 -15.95
C ASN A 36 22.38 8.83 -15.93
N GLN A 37 21.29 8.34 -15.34
CA GLN A 37 20.04 9.08 -15.23
C GLN A 37 20.12 10.23 -14.22
N TYR A 38 20.93 10.10 -13.17
CA TYR A 38 21.07 11.10 -12.10
C TYR A 38 22.54 11.53 -11.91
N PRO A 39 23.07 12.43 -12.76
CA PRO A 39 24.50 12.75 -12.80
C PRO A 39 25.09 13.35 -11.50
N LEU A 40 24.25 13.97 -10.66
CA LEU A 40 24.66 14.51 -9.36
C LEU A 40 24.67 13.45 -8.24
N LEU A 41 24.21 12.23 -8.52
CA LEU A 41 24.15 11.15 -7.55
C LEU A 41 25.19 10.08 -7.93
N THR A 42 26.12 9.81 -7.02
CA THR A 42 26.95 8.61 -7.10
C THR A 42 26.26 7.47 -6.37
N ILE A 43 25.65 6.56 -7.12
CA ILE A 43 24.78 5.50 -6.60
C ILE A 43 25.52 4.18 -6.58
N ASP A 44 25.62 3.55 -5.40
CA ASP A 44 26.21 2.22 -5.21
C ASP A 44 25.26 1.32 -4.42
N ALA A 45 25.36 -0.01 -4.60
CA ALA A 45 24.54 -0.97 -3.90
C ALA A 45 25.37 -1.94 -3.07
N GLN A 46 25.00 -2.11 -1.80
CA GLN A 46 25.74 -2.96 -0.87
C GLN A 46 24.80 -3.69 0.07
N SER A 47 25.22 -4.87 0.54
CA SER A 47 24.53 -5.54 1.64
C SER A 47 24.77 -4.81 2.98
N PHE A 48 23.89 -5.03 3.97
CA PHE A 48 24.07 -4.49 5.33
C PHE A 48 25.44 -4.84 5.95
N HIS A 49 25.97 -6.02 5.65
CA HIS A 49 27.28 -6.43 6.17
C HIS A 49 28.42 -5.69 5.48
N THR A 50 28.36 -5.58 4.16
CA THR A 50 29.43 -4.99 3.33
C THR A 50 29.52 -3.48 3.48
N SER A 51 28.45 -2.83 3.94
CA SER A 51 28.44 -1.38 4.20
C SER A 51 29.06 -0.99 5.55
N LYS A 52 29.44 -1.96 6.40
CA LYS A 52 30.08 -1.69 7.69
C LYS A 52 31.37 -0.88 7.47
N GLY A 53 31.48 0.25 8.17
CA GLY A 53 32.64 1.16 8.05
C GLY A 53 32.59 2.10 6.84
N LYS A 54 31.57 2.01 5.99
CA LYS A 54 31.32 2.97 4.91
C LYS A 54 30.14 3.86 5.26
N GLU A 55 30.08 5.03 4.66
CA GLU A 55 28.99 5.99 4.83
C GLU A 55 28.65 6.63 3.49
N ALA A 56 27.41 7.11 3.36
CA ALA A 56 26.93 7.90 2.24
C ALA A 56 26.08 9.06 2.76
N ASP A 57 25.90 10.09 1.94
CA ASP A 57 25.06 11.24 2.31
C ASP A 57 23.60 10.79 2.48
N TYR A 58 23.13 9.95 1.54
CA TYR A 58 21.81 9.33 1.60
C TYR A 58 21.87 7.81 1.58
N VAL A 59 20.99 7.16 2.33
CA VAL A 59 20.81 5.70 2.30
C VAL A 59 19.37 5.37 1.93
N ILE A 60 19.19 4.41 1.05
CA ILE A 60 17.88 3.85 0.69
C ILE A 60 17.89 2.36 1.02
N ILE A 61 17.11 1.97 2.02
CA ILE A 61 16.97 0.57 2.44
C ILE A 61 15.83 -0.08 1.66
N VAL A 62 16.11 -1.22 1.04
CA VAL A 62 15.14 -2.02 0.27
C VAL A 62 15.06 -3.46 0.77
N GLY A 63 14.02 -4.17 0.34
CA GLY A 63 13.92 -5.62 0.57
C GLY A 63 13.49 -6.04 1.98
N LEU A 64 12.79 -5.16 2.71
CA LEU A 64 12.29 -5.41 4.08
C LEU A 64 11.00 -6.22 4.11
N LYS A 65 11.02 -7.41 3.49
CA LYS A 65 9.87 -8.33 3.42
C LYS A 65 9.98 -9.43 4.48
N LYS A 66 8.86 -10.12 4.78
CA LYS A 66 8.82 -11.34 5.59
C LYS A 66 9.11 -12.61 4.76
N GLY A 67 9.47 -13.71 5.43
CA GLY A 67 9.66 -15.04 4.83
C GLY A 67 11.11 -15.53 4.82
N ALA A 68 11.37 -16.66 4.14
CA ALA A 68 12.67 -17.36 4.16
C ALA A 68 13.87 -16.52 3.66
N HIS A 69 13.59 -15.50 2.84
CA HIS A 69 14.54 -14.52 2.32
C HIS A 69 14.26 -13.11 2.86
N GLY A 70 13.46 -13.03 3.92
CA GLY A 70 13.03 -11.81 4.56
C GLY A 70 14.02 -11.29 5.58
N PHE A 71 13.65 -10.17 6.19
CA PHE A 71 14.38 -9.51 7.24
C PHE A 71 13.41 -9.18 8.38
N PRO A 72 13.62 -9.64 9.63
CA PRO A 72 14.74 -10.48 10.09
C PRO A 72 14.73 -11.86 9.45
N SER A 73 15.91 -12.46 9.27
CA SER A 73 16.03 -13.82 8.76
C SER A 73 15.42 -14.83 9.72
N GLU A 74 14.40 -15.56 9.27
CA GLU A 74 13.76 -16.67 10.01
C GLU A 74 14.46 -18.02 9.77
N LYS A 75 15.57 -18.05 9.01
CA LYS A 75 16.31 -19.28 8.74
C LYS A 75 16.83 -19.90 10.03
N VAL A 76 16.40 -21.13 10.31
CA VAL A 76 16.92 -21.95 11.41
C VAL A 76 18.36 -22.33 11.08
N THR A 77 19.32 -21.91 11.92
CA THR A 77 20.70 -22.37 11.84
C THR A 77 20.76 -23.87 12.16
N PRO A 78 21.45 -24.70 11.35
CA PRO A 78 21.66 -26.10 11.68
C PRO A 78 22.27 -26.28 13.09
N ALA A 79 21.84 -27.30 13.84
CA ALA A 79 22.21 -27.50 15.24
C ALA A 79 23.73 -27.51 15.50
N LEU A 80 24.52 -28.00 14.52
CA LEU A 80 25.99 -28.01 14.58
C LEU A 80 26.59 -26.59 14.60
N ASN A 81 25.97 -25.64 13.91
CA ASN A 81 26.40 -24.25 13.91
C ASN A 81 25.95 -23.54 15.20
N GLU A 82 24.78 -23.89 15.75
CA GLU A 82 24.28 -23.31 17.00
C GLU A 82 25.17 -23.67 18.21
N ALA A 83 25.80 -24.85 18.19
CA ALA A 83 26.77 -25.28 19.20
C ALA A 83 28.11 -24.52 19.17
N LEU A 84 28.47 -23.94 18.02
CA LEU A 84 29.69 -23.14 17.82
C LEU A 84 29.44 -21.63 17.99
N LEU A 85 28.18 -21.20 18.04
CA LEU A 85 27.80 -19.81 18.18
C LEU A 85 27.84 -19.39 19.66
N ALA A 86 28.16 -18.11 19.89
CA ALA A 86 28.08 -17.50 21.21
C ALA A 86 26.65 -17.64 21.79
N LYS A 87 26.53 -17.61 23.13
CA LYS A 87 25.24 -17.73 23.83
C LYS A 87 24.17 -16.84 23.17
N LYS A 88 23.08 -17.47 22.72
CA LYS A 88 21.92 -16.82 22.13
C LYS A 88 21.42 -15.72 23.07
N GLU A 89 21.36 -14.50 22.56
CA GLU A 89 20.99 -13.34 23.36
C GLU A 89 19.51 -13.39 23.76
N LYS A 90 19.19 -12.83 24.93
CA LYS A 90 17.83 -12.81 25.47
C LYS A 90 16.86 -11.97 24.64
N PHE A 91 17.36 -11.09 23.76
CA PHE A 91 16.55 -10.15 23.01
C PHE A 91 16.16 -10.71 21.62
N PRO A 92 14.88 -10.69 21.22
CA PRO A 92 14.43 -11.24 19.95
C PRO A 92 15.15 -10.59 18.74
N TYR A 93 15.71 -11.44 17.87
CA TYR A 93 16.43 -11.04 16.66
C TYR A 93 17.60 -10.08 16.90
N ALA A 94 18.30 -10.17 18.04
CA ALA A 94 19.37 -9.24 18.43
C ALA A 94 20.42 -8.98 17.32
N GLU A 95 20.92 -10.02 16.68
CA GLU A 95 21.89 -9.90 15.58
C GLU A 95 21.32 -9.13 14.37
N GLU A 96 20.12 -9.48 13.92
CA GLU A 96 19.49 -8.82 12.78
C GLU A 96 19.11 -7.36 13.12
N ARG A 97 18.78 -7.05 14.37
CA ARG A 97 18.59 -5.68 14.85
C ARG A 97 19.87 -4.86 14.80
N ARG A 98 21.01 -5.43 15.20
CA ARG A 98 22.32 -4.77 15.07
C ARG A 98 22.66 -4.49 13.62
N LEU A 99 22.37 -5.43 12.72
CA LEU A 99 22.54 -5.21 11.29
C LEU A 99 21.64 -4.10 10.75
N PHE A 100 20.38 -4.04 11.21
CA PHE A 100 19.49 -2.96 10.81
C PHE A 100 20.01 -1.60 11.29
N TYR A 101 20.45 -1.52 12.55
CA TYR A 101 21.06 -0.32 13.12
C TYR A 101 22.31 0.11 12.34
N VAL A 102 23.16 -0.84 11.94
CA VAL A 102 24.30 -0.53 11.05
C VAL A 102 23.79 0.11 9.76
N ALA A 103 22.80 -0.47 9.09
CA ALA A 103 22.25 0.08 7.85
C ALA A 103 21.68 1.50 8.02
N LEU A 104 20.91 1.74 9.09
CA LEU A 104 20.34 3.06 9.41
C LEU A 104 21.43 4.10 9.66
N THR A 105 22.49 3.74 10.37
CA THR A 105 23.60 4.65 10.70
C THR A 105 24.62 4.86 9.58
N ARG A 106 24.39 4.31 8.37
CA ARG A 106 25.29 4.58 7.23
C ARG A 106 24.99 5.91 6.53
N ALA A 107 23.85 6.54 6.80
CA ALA A 107 23.49 7.83 6.22
C ALA A 107 24.03 8.97 7.08
N LYS A 108 24.61 9.98 6.43
CA LYS A 108 25.00 11.24 7.09
C LYS A 108 23.83 12.20 7.22
N ASP A 109 23.02 12.31 6.16
CA ASP A 109 21.92 13.28 6.11
C ASP A 109 20.56 12.61 6.31
N ARG A 110 20.23 11.57 5.52
CA ARG A 110 18.89 10.99 5.55
C ARG A 110 18.82 9.53 5.11
N VAL A 111 18.00 8.76 5.81
CA VAL A 111 17.67 7.38 5.47
C VAL A 111 16.24 7.30 4.93
N TYR A 112 16.07 6.64 3.80
CA TYR A 112 14.78 6.28 3.23
C TYR A 112 14.58 4.78 3.35
N ILE A 113 13.41 4.38 3.84
CA ILE A 113 13.06 2.98 4.04
C ILE A 113 11.91 2.63 3.09
N ILE A 114 12.16 1.71 2.14
CA ILE A 114 11.13 1.23 1.21
C ILE A 114 10.62 -0.12 1.71
N ALA A 115 9.39 -0.13 2.23
CA ALA A 115 8.71 -1.33 2.72
C ALA A 115 7.25 -1.35 2.25
N ASP A 116 6.75 -2.56 1.97
CA ASP A 116 5.32 -2.78 1.74
C ASP A 116 4.62 -2.97 3.08
N MET A 117 3.76 -2.03 3.48
CA MET A 117 3.05 -2.07 4.76
C MET A 117 2.13 -3.30 4.92
N THR A 118 1.74 -3.95 3.83
CA THR A 118 0.93 -5.19 3.87
C THR A 118 1.77 -6.43 4.21
N GLU A 119 3.06 -6.42 3.87
CA GLU A 119 4.01 -7.52 4.12
C GLU A 119 5.11 -7.13 5.12
N SER A 120 4.98 -5.96 5.75
CA SER A 120 6.06 -5.32 6.50
C SER A 120 6.51 -6.11 7.72
N ASN A 121 7.83 -6.14 7.92
CA ASN A 121 8.52 -6.84 8.98
C ASN A 121 8.27 -6.20 10.38
N PRO A 122 8.58 -6.90 11.49
CA PRO A 122 8.43 -6.34 12.84
C PRO A 122 9.21 -5.04 13.08
N PHE A 123 10.42 -4.89 12.51
CA PHE A 123 11.26 -3.71 12.76
C PHE A 123 10.67 -2.41 12.16
N VAL A 124 10.09 -2.47 10.97
CA VAL A 124 9.42 -1.32 10.35
C VAL A 124 8.15 -0.98 11.14
N LYS A 125 7.43 -1.98 11.67
CA LYS A 125 6.27 -1.71 12.55
C LYS A 125 6.68 -1.02 13.84
N GLU A 126 7.77 -1.44 14.47
CA GLU A 126 8.36 -0.78 15.64
C GLU A 126 8.75 0.67 15.31
N LEU A 127 9.43 0.91 14.18
CA LEU A 127 9.77 2.27 13.74
C LEU A 127 8.53 3.16 13.55
N VAL A 128 7.46 2.64 12.95
CA VAL A 128 6.22 3.39 12.71
C VAL A 128 5.45 3.67 14.00
N ASN A 129 5.41 2.71 14.92
CA ASN A 129 4.59 2.81 16.13
C ASN A 129 5.29 3.60 17.25
N ASP A 130 6.60 3.38 17.41
CA ASP A 130 7.34 3.81 18.60
C ASP A 130 8.20 5.05 18.34
N HIS A 131 8.38 5.43 17.07
CA HIS A 131 9.22 6.55 16.68
C HIS A 131 8.50 7.52 15.73
N GLN A 132 8.85 8.79 15.82
CA GLN A 132 8.35 9.82 14.90
C GLN A 132 9.15 9.74 13.59
N ILE A 133 8.67 8.94 12.64
CA ILE A 133 9.25 8.85 11.30
C ILE A 133 8.37 9.59 10.28
N GLU A 134 9.00 10.24 9.31
CA GLU A 134 8.28 10.92 8.23
C GLU A 134 7.83 9.90 7.18
N LEU A 135 6.51 9.75 7.03
CA LEU A 135 5.90 8.80 6.09
C LEU A 135 5.46 9.44 4.77
N ASN A 136 5.47 10.78 4.69
CA ASN A 136 4.81 11.56 3.64
C ASN A 136 5.78 12.44 2.83
N GLU A 137 7.09 12.23 2.91
CA GLU A 137 8.09 13.13 2.30
C GLU A 137 8.06 13.12 0.77
N PHE A 138 7.66 12.00 0.16
CA PHE A 138 7.46 11.92 -1.28
C PHE A 138 6.00 12.10 -1.58
N GLU A 139 5.68 13.08 -2.43
CA GLU A 139 4.37 13.14 -3.09
C GLU A 139 4.16 11.81 -3.80
N CYS A 140 3.31 11.02 -3.19
CA CYS A 140 3.01 9.71 -3.70
C CYS A 140 2.13 9.89 -4.93
N THR A 141 2.64 9.54 -6.12
CA THR A 141 1.91 9.59 -7.40
C THR A 141 0.49 9.05 -7.21
N ALA A 142 -0.53 9.91 -7.07
CA ALA A 142 -1.99 9.69 -7.05
C ALA A 142 -2.58 8.41 -6.36
N THR A 143 -1.76 7.52 -5.80
CA THR A 143 -2.07 6.11 -5.59
C THR A 143 -2.11 5.78 -4.10
N GLN A 144 -1.46 6.53 -3.21
CA GLN A 144 -1.58 6.30 -1.76
C GLN A 144 -2.80 6.97 -1.12
N SER A 145 -3.27 8.13 -1.62
CA SER A 145 -4.57 8.67 -1.20
C SER A 145 -5.70 7.67 -1.54
N LEU A 146 -5.54 7.00 -2.69
CA LEU A 146 -6.39 5.91 -3.13
C LEU A 146 -6.31 4.65 -2.24
N VAL A 147 -5.17 4.35 -1.60
CA VAL A 147 -5.03 3.16 -0.73
C VAL A 147 -5.95 3.27 0.50
N ASN A 148 -6.07 4.46 1.10
CA ASN A 148 -7.01 4.68 2.20
C ASN A 148 -8.46 4.44 1.78
N ASP A 149 -8.79 4.77 0.53
CA ASP A 149 -10.09 4.54 -0.09
C ASP A 149 -10.33 3.07 -0.50
N LEU A 150 -9.28 2.23 -0.53
CA LEU A 150 -9.30 0.83 -0.95
C LEU A 150 -9.30 -0.18 0.20
N TYR A 151 -9.29 0.27 1.46
CA TYR A 151 -9.44 -0.65 2.58
C TYR A 151 -10.76 -1.41 2.51
N CYS A 152 -10.66 -2.72 2.74
CA CYS A 152 -11.80 -3.60 2.84
C CYS A 152 -12.70 -3.17 3.99
N LEU A 153 -13.96 -2.85 3.69
CA LEU A 153 -14.93 -2.42 4.71
C LEU A 153 -15.32 -3.55 5.67
N ALA A 154 -15.16 -4.81 5.26
CA ALA A 154 -15.48 -5.96 6.08
C ALA A 154 -14.42 -6.24 7.17
N CYS A 155 -13.13 -6.31 6.80
CA CYS A 155 -12.07 -6.65 7.76
C CYS A 155 -11.21 -5.47 8.21
N LYS A 156 -11.37 -4.29 7.60
CA LYS A 156 -10.64 -3.02 7.87
C LYS A 156 -9.10 -3.08 7.74
N THR A 157 -8.56 -4.25 7.46
CA THR A 157 -7.12 -4.55 7.47
C THR A 157 -6.59 -4.95 6.10
N GLY A 158 -7.42 -5.60 5.28
CA GLY A 158 -7.09 -5.97 3.91
C GLY A 158 -7.37 -4.86 2.92
N LEU A 159 -6.70 -4.90 1.77
CA LEU A 159 -6.93 -3.99 0.64
C LEU A 159 -7.73 -4.68 -0.46
N LEU A 160 -8.59 -3.94 -1.12
CA LEU A 160 -9.34 -4.40 -2.29
C LEU A 160 -8.42 -4.44 -3.52
N LYS A 161 -8.13 -5.66 -4.01
CA LYS A 161 -7.30 -5.91 -5.21
C LYS A 161 -8.19 -6.27 -6.40
N LYS A 162 -7.90 -5.70 -7.57
CA LYS A 162 -8.58 -6.06 -8.83
C LYS A 162 -8.28 -7.53 -9.17
N ARG A 163 -9.32 -8.28 -9.52
CA ARG A 163 -9.29 -9.66 -9.98
C ARG A 163 -10.23 -9.82 -11.17
N THR A 164 -9.99 -10.83 -11.98
CA THR A 164 -10.85 -11.19 -13.11
C THR A 164 -11.38 -12.59 -12.88
N GLY A 165 -12.68 -12.79 -13.06
CA GLY A 165 -13.32 -14.10 -12.97
C GLY A 165 -14.28 -14.32 -14.14
N ARG A 166 -15.04 -15.42 -14.09
CA ARG A 166 -16.01 -15.79 -15.14
C ARG A 166 -17.06 -14.71 -15.44
N PHE A 167 -17.40 -13.90 -14.45
CA PHE A 167 -18.42 -12.85 -14.53
C PHE A 167 -17.82 -11.44 -14.73
N GLY A 168 -16.56 -11.34 -15.15
CA GLY A 168 -15.85 -10.08 -15.37
C GLY A 168 -14.92 -9.68 -14.23
N THR A 169 -14.49 -8.41 -14.26
CA THR A 169 -13.60 -7.85 -13.25
C THR A 169 -14.32 -7.52 -11.95
N PHE A 170 -13.68 -7.80 -10.82
CA PHE A 170 -14.16 -7.49 -9.48
C PHE A 170 -13.00 -7.13 -8.57
N TYR A 171 -13.29 -6.50 -7.45
CA TYR A 171 -12.30 -6.22 -6.42
C TYR A 171 -12.49 -7.19 -5.25
N ALA A 172 -11.43 -7.83 -4.79
CA ALA A 172 -11.47 -8.81 -3.70
C ALA A 172 -10.49 -8.44 -2.59
N CYS A 173 -10.86 -8.73 -1.34
CA CYS A 173 -9.98 -8.51 -0.22
C CYS A 173 -8.66 -9.29 -0.36
N SER A 174 -7.53 -8.61 -0.09
CA SER A 174 -6.20 -9.21 -0.08
C SER A 174 -6.04 -10.33 0.95
N ASN A 175 -6.87 -10.32 2.00
CA ASN A 175 -6.83 -11.31 3.08
C ASN A 175 -7.66 -12.57 2.77
N SER A 176 -8.18 -12.72 1.55
CA SER A 176 -8.82 -13.97 1.09
C SER A 176 -7.84 -15.15 1.24
N PRO A 177 -8.28 -16.33 1.74
CA PRO A 177 -9.68 -16.73 1.99
C PRO A 177 -10.25 -16.29 3.34
N ARG A 178 -9.44 -15.74 4.26
CA ARG A 178 -9.91 -15.33 5.60
C ARG A 178 -10.92 -14.18 5.58
N CYS A 179 -10.93 -13.39 4.52
CA CYS A 179 -11.95 -12.39 4.23
C CYS A 179 -12.42 -12.54 2.79
N GLU A 180 -13.69 -12.90 2.60
CA GLU A 180 -14.29 -13.16 1.28
C GLU A 180 -15.00 -11.94 0.67
N HIS A 181 -14.83 -10.77 1.27
CA HIS A 181 -15.46 -9.54 0.80
C HIS A 181 -15.03 -9.21 -0.62
N LYS A 182 -16.02 -8.91 -1.47
CA LYS A 182 -15.88 -8.57 -2.88
C LYS A 182 -16.71 -7.34 -3.20
N GLU A 183 -16.20 -6.50 -4.07
CA GLU A 183 -16.84 -5.28 -4.54
C GLU A 183 -16.86 -5.23 -6.06
N LYS A 184 -17.93 -4.69 -6.62
CA LYS A 184 -18.03 -4.45 -8.07
C LYS A 184 -17.22 -3.20 -8.46
N PRO A 185 -16.59 -3.21 -9.64
CA PRO A 185 -15.91 -2.03 -10.16
C PRO A 185 -16.92 -0.98 -10.63
N CYS A 186 -16.44 0.23 -10.91
CA CYS A 186 -17.23 1.28 -11.54
C CYS A 186 -17.70 0.84 -12.93
N ALA A 187 -19.01 0.92 -13.18
CA ALA A 187 -19.60 0.51 -14.46
C ALA A 187 -19.13 1.32 -15.67
N LYS A 188 -18.55 2.53 -15.48
CA LYS A 188 -18.09 3.40 -16.56
C LYS A 188 -16.62 3.19 -16.95
N CYS A 189 -15.75 2.82 -16.01
CA CYS A 189 -14.29 2.84 -16.23
C CYS A 189 -13.53 1.70 -15.52
N ASP A 190 -14.24 0.72 -14.97
CA ASP A 190 -13.69 -0.42 -14.23
C ASP A 190 -12.76 -0.10 -13.05
N SER A 191 -12.73 1.17 -12.63
CA SER A 191 -11.96 1.63 -11.49
C SER A 191 -12.65 1.24 -10.19
N PRO A 192 -11.91 1.15 -9.07
CA PRO A 192 -12.52 0.81 -7.80
C PRO A 192 -13.43 1.95 -7.33
N MET A 193 -14.31 1.65 -6.38
CA MET A 193 -15.21 2.63 -5.80
C MET A 193 -15.15 2.60 -4.27
N THR A 194 -15.20 3.78 -3.65
CA THR A 194 -15.15 3.99 -2.19
C THR A 194 -16.48 4.52 -1.68
N ARG A 195 -16.77 4.30 -0.39
CA ARG A 195 -17.89 4.94 0.32
C ARG A 195 -17.43 6.04 1.28
N LYS A 196 -16.14 6.37 1.29
CA LYS A 196 -15.55 7.31 2.27
C LYS A 196 -15.59 8.77 1.82
N ARG A 197 -15.54 9.02 0.51
CA ARG A 197 -15.46 10.39 -0.04
C ARG A 197 -16.72 11.22 0.22
N TYR A 198 -17.89 10.61 0.05
CA TYR A 198 -19.18 11.28 0.25
C TYR A 198 -20.11 10.39 1.07
N PRO A 199 -20.56 10.84 2.25
CA PRO A 199 -21.58 10.12 3.03
C PRO A 199 -22.84 9.89 2.20
N GLY A 200 -23.36 8.66 2.22
CA GLY A 200 -24.55 8.30 1.45
C GLY A 200 -24.29 7.99 -0.03
N PHE A 201 -23.03 7.96 -0.48
CA PHE A 201 -22.68 7.64 -1.86
C PHE A 201 -21.51 6.65 -1.95
N LYS A 202 -21.51 5.90 -3.05
CA LYS A 202 -20.37 5.15 -3.55
C LYS A 202 -19.75 5.92 -4.71
N ALA A 203 -18.51 6.38 -4.54
CA ALA A 203 -17.79 7.21 -5.49
C ALA A 203 -16.74 6.42 -6.24
N CYS A 204 -16.64 6.64 -7.55
CA CYS A 204 -15.52 6.15 -8.33
C CYS A 204 -14.23 6.84 -7.91
N LEU A 205 -13.18 6.05 -7.83
CA LEU A 205 -11.87 6.52 -7.42
C LEU A 205 -11.01 7.06 -8.56
N ASN A 206 -11.46 6.88 -9.80
CA ASN A 206 -10.92 7.62 -10.93
C ASN A 206 -11.58 9.01 -10.95
N ASP A 207 -10.81 10.03 -10.58
CA ASP A 207 -11.30 11.41 -10.49
C ASP A 207 -11.80 11.96 -11.84
N LEU A 208 -11.30 11.43 -12.96
CA LEU A 208 -11.79 11.79 -14.30
C LEU A 208 -13.16 11.17 -14.62
N CYS A 209 -13.52 10.06 -13.96
CA CYS A 209 -14.79 9.38 -14.20
C CYS A 209 -15.98 10.08 -13.51
N LYS A 210 -15.73 10.71 -12.35
CA LYS A 210 -16.73 11.40 -11.50
C LYS A 210 -18.02 10.60 -11.23
N SER A 211 -18.00 9.27 -11.39
CA SER A 211 -19.21 8.45 -11.24
C SER A 211 -19.58 8.29 -9.76
N LEU A 212 -20.84 8.55 -9.44
CA LEU A 212 -21.41 8.44 -8.11
C LEU A 212 -22.66 7.55 -8.15
N ILE A 213 -22.85 6.74 -7.11
CA ILE A 213 -24.04 5.90 -6.93
C ILE A 213 -24.56 6.15 -5.52
N PRO A 214 -25.81 6.58 -5.32
CA PRO A 214 -26.36 6.76 -3.98
C PRO A 214 -26.47 5.41 -3.25
N THR A 215 -26.36 5.45 -1.93
CA THR A 215 -26.52 4.29 -1.05
C THR A 215 -27.85 4.38 -0.30
N CYS A 216 -28.50 3.24 -0.10
CA CYS A 216 -29.79 3.15 0.56
C CYS A 216 -29.70 3.60 2.02
N SER A 217 -30.50 4.58 2.42
CA SER A 217 -30.54 5.09 3.81
C SER A 217 -31.02 4.08 4.87
N LEU A 218 -31.60 2.93 4.46
CA LEU A 218 -32.08 1.90 5.40
C LEU A 218 -31.12 0.73 5.59
N CYS A 219 -30.27 0.42 4.60
CA CYS A 219 -29.43 -0.78 4.65
C CYS A 219 -28.03 -0.61 4.03
N ASP A 220 -27.67 0.62 3.66
CA ASP A 220 -26.42 0.99 3.00
C ASP A 220 -26.12 0.22 1.71
N ALA A 221 -27.07 -0.54 1.15
CA ALA A 221 -26.87 -1.19 -0.14
C ALA A 221 -26.77 -0.15 -1.27
N GLU A 222 -26.08 -0.49 -2.35
CA GLU A 222 -26.09 0.35 -3.56
C GLU A 222 -27.52 0.55 -4.07
N MET A 223 -27.84 1.75 -4.51
CA MET A 223 -29.09 2.01 -5.21
C MET A 223 -28.91 1.76 -6.71
N VAL A 224 -30.02 1.49 -7.39
CA VAL A 224 -30.10 1.22 -8.82
C VAL A 224 -31.13 2.17 -9.40
N LEU A 225 -30.76 2.93 -10.43
CA LEU A 225 -31.69 3.77 -11.18
C LEU A 225 -32.71 2.88 -11.90
N ARG A 226 -34.00 3.15 -11.68
CA ARG A 226 -35.13 2.42 -12.24
C ARG A 226 -36.14 3.39 -12.80
N THR A 227 -36.93 2.93 -13.76
CA THR A 227 -37.99 3.73 -14.38
C THR A 227 -39.35 3.20 -13.96
N SER A 228 -40.29 4.10 -13.66
CA SER A 228 -41.68 3.79 -13.37
C SER A 228 -42.61 4.68 -14.22
N LYS A 229 -43.92 4.46 -14.12
CA LYS A 229 -44.93 5.36 -14.72
C LYS A 229 -44.81 6.82 -14.25
N LYS A 230 -44.21 7.06 -13.07
CA LYS A 230 -44.02 8.38 -12.46
C LYS A 230 -42.65 9.02 -12.79
N GLY A 231 -41.80 8.33 -13.55
CA GLY A 231 -40.44 8.79 -13.87
C GLY A 231 -39.34 7.91 -13.28
N GLU A 232 -38.12 8.42 -13.31
CA GLU A 232 -36.91 7.76 -12.82
C GLU A 232 -36.71 7.93 -11.31
N PHE A 233 -36.34 6.83 -10.65
CA PHE A 233 -36.09 6.82 -9.22
C PHE A 233 -34.94 5.86 -8.89
N TRP A 234 -34.21 6.14 -7.82
CA TRP A 234 -33.21 5.25 -7.26
C TRP A 234 -33.88 4.26 -6.32
N GLY A 235 -33.82 2.96 -6.63
CA GLY A 235 -34.35 1.89 -5.78
C GLY A 235 -33.23 1.07 -5.14
N CYS A 236 -33.41 0.60 -3.91
CA CYS A 236 -32.42 -0.26 -3.24
C CYS A 236 -32.12 -1.54 -4.06
N ARG A 237 -30.84 -1.91 -4.21
CA ARG A 237 -30.44 -3.17 -4.88
C ARG A 237 -30.99 -4.41 -4.20
N ASN A 238 -31.21 -4.35 -2.89
CA ASN A 238 -31.75 -5.47 -2.11
C ASN A 238 -33.28 -5.60 -2.22
N TYR A 239 -33.94 -4.84 -3.09
CA TYR A 239 -35.36 -5.01 -3.38
C TYR A 239 -35.63 -6.37 -4.06
N LYS A 240 -36.52 -7.16 -3.44
CA LYS A 240 -36.99 -8.48 -3.88
C LYS A 240 -38.53 -8.57 -3.85
N GLY A 241 -39.21 -7.50 -4.24
CA GLY A 241 -40.67 -7.49 -4.28
C GLY A 241 -41.28 -7.58 -2.89
N ASN A 242 -42.14 -8.58 -2.68
CA ASN A 242 -42.90 -8.81 -1.45
C ASN A 242 -42.20 -9.75 -0.45
N GLU A 243 -40.96 -10.16 -0.69
CA GLU A 243 -40.21 -10.94 0.29
C GLU A 243 -40.05 -10.17 1.62
N PRO A 244 -40.14 -10.84 2.79
CA PRO A 244 -40.04 -10.18 4.09
C PRO A 244 -38.74 -9.40 4.33
N MET A 245 -37.62 -9.86 3.77
CA MET A 245 -36.30 -9.18 3.88
C MET A 245 -36.03 -8.19 2.74
N SER A 246 -36.99 -7.94 1.86
CA SER A 246 -36.87 -7.00 0.74
C SER A 246 -36.75 -5.57 1.24
N CYS A 247 -35.66 -4.88 0.88
CA CYS A 247 -35.56 -3.45 1.15
C CYS A 247 -36.35 -2.66 0.11
N LYS A 248 -37.48 -2.07 0.53
CA LYS A 248 -38.40 -1.30 -0.33
C LYS A 248 -38.06 0.19 -0.45
N ASN A 249 -36.92 0.61 0.09
CA ASN A 249 -36.51 2.01 0.04
C ASN A 249 -36.25 2.46 -1.41
N GLY A 250 -36.75 3.64 -1.74
CA GLY A 250 -36.54 4.30 -3.01
C GLY A 250 -36.58 5.81 -2.84
N VAL A 251 -35.82 6.52 -3.65
CA VAL A 251 -35.73 7.98 -3.64
C VAL A 251 -35.86 8.46 -5.07
N ASP A 252 -36.77 9.41 -5.32
CA ASP A 252 -36.91 10.02 -6.64
C ASP A 252 -35.61 10.73 -7.03
N ASN A 253 -35.24 10.70 -8.31
CA ASN A 253 -33.96 11.25 -8.75
C ASN A 253 -33.78 12.74 -8.40
N ALA A 254 -34.88 13.50 -8.39
CA ALA A 254 -34.90 14.91 -8.01
C ALA A 254 -34.63 15.17 -6.51
N ASN A 255 -34.85 14.16 -5.66
CA ASN A 255 -34.71 14.27 -4.20
C ASN A 255 -33.34 13.77 -3.70
N VAL A 256 -32.44 13.40 -4.61
CA VAL A 256 -31.08 12.99 -4.25
C VAL A 256 -30.21 14.23 -4.08
N ASN A 257 -29.70 14.44 -2.87
CA ASN A 257 -28.74 15.52 -2.57
C ASN A 257 -27.35 15.16 -3.07
N TRP A 258 -27.09 15.37 -4.36
CA TRP A 258 -25.79 15.12 -4.95
C TRP A 258 -24.72 16.05 -4.34
N PRO A 259 -23.53 15.53 -3.98
CA PRO A 259 -22.43 16.37 -3.49
C PRO A 259 -22.03 17.43 -4.54
N GLU A 260 -21.62 18.61 -4.09
CA GLU A 260 -21.07 19.70 -4.93
C GLU A 260 -19.71 19.31 -5.53
N LEU A 261 -19.68 18.35 -6.44
CA LEU A 261 -18.47 17.90 -7.13
C LEU A 261 -18.76 17.32 -8.52
N VAL A 262 -19.78 17.87 -9.18
CA VAL A 262 -20.08 17.59 -10.59
C VAL A 262 -20.47 18.88 -11.32
N SER A 263 -19.52 19.80 -11.41
CA SER A 263 -19.38 20.72 -12.56
C SER A 263 -18.02 20.49 -13.21
#